data_AF-A0A7X8XHJ9-F1
#
_entry.id   AF-A0A7X8XHJ9-F1
#
_cell.length_a   1.000
_cell.length_b   1.000
_cell.length_c   1.000
_cell.angle_alpha   90.00
_cell.angle_beta   90.00
_cell.angle_gamma   90.00
#
_symmetry.space_group_name_H-M   'P 1'
#
loop_
_entity.id
_entity.type
_entity.pdbx_description
1 polymer ?
#
loop_
_entity_poly.entity_id
_entity_poly.type
_entity_poly.pdbx_seq_one_letter_code
_entity_poly.pdbx_strand_id
1 'polypeptide(L)'
;MQRLKMYIYEQKDWPAFTWDLEKIFPHFSEAVYLHGNLIGMMENLSLDAQEESDFLIQANSIISSSAIEGEVLDPLKVRSSIARQRSLPYVENPVIDHHIDSVVAMSLDATQHPSQPLTLERLFSWHRALFPAGYSGL
;
A
#
# COMPACT_ATOMS: atom_id res chain seq x y z
N MET A 1 7.30 -34.53 0.66
CA MET A 1 6.88 -33.68 1.79
C MET A 1 7.45 -32.29 1.55
N GLN A 2 6.60 -31.31 1.21
CA GLN A 2 7.01 -29.90 1.15
C GLN A 2 7.41 -29.46 2.56
N ARG A 3 8.57 -28.80 2.69
CA ARG A 3 9.01 -28.21 3.96
C ARG A 3 7.97 -27.16 4.35
N LEU A 4 7.29 -27.33 5.48
CA LEU A 4 6.52 -26.26 6.12
C LEU A 4 7.47 -25.07 6.29
N LYS A 5 7.22 -23.98 5.57
CA LYS A 5 7.95 -22.73 5.75
C LYS A 5 7.53 -22.18 7.11
N MET A 6 8.46 -22.17 8.06
CA MET A 6 8.29 -21.48 9.33
C MET A 6 7.94 -20.01 9.05
N TYR A 7 6.85 -19.53 9.63
CA TYR A 7 6.45 -18.14 9.51
C TYR A 7 7.43 -17.25 10.30
N ILE A 8 7.56 -16.00 9.88
CA ILE A 8 8.53 -15.07 10.49
C ILE A 8 8.23 -14.86 11.99
N TYR A 9 6.95 -14.82 12.38
CA TYR A 9 6.53 -14.67 13.78
C TYR A 9 6.80 -15.91 14.66
N GLU A 10 7.10 -17.06 14.05
CA GLU A 10 7.47 -18.28 14.78
C GLU A 10 8.96 -18.32 15.13
N GLN A 11 9.76 -17.37 14.63
CA GLN A 11 11.17 -17.27 14.98
C GLN A 11 11.35 -16.82 16.43
N LYS A 12 12.31 -17.44 17.13
CA LYS A 12 12.61 -17.15 18.54
C LYS A 12 12.90 -15.66 18.80
N ASP A 13 13.56 -15.01 17.83
CA ASP A 13 13.98 -13.62 17.95
C ASP A 13 12.91 -12.65 17.40
N TRP A 14 11.69 -13.12 17.09
CA TRP A 14 10.59 -12.21 16.76
C TRP A 14 10.17 -11.38 17.98
N PRO A 15 9.96 -10.05 17.85
CA PRO A 15 10.21 -9.19 16.69
C PRO A 15 11.61 -8.54 16.69
N ALA A 16 12.46 -8.88 17.66
CA ALA A 16 13.80 -8.35 17.88
C ALA A 16 14.88 -9.01 16.99
N PHE A 17 14.76 -8.82 15.67
CA PHE A 17 15.71 -9.38 14.72
C PHE A 17 17.13 -8.82 14.87
N THR A 18 18.10 -9.66 14.53
CA THR A 18 19.48 -9.23 14.30
C THR A 18 19.81 -9.36 12.81
N TRP A 19 20.69 -8.50 12.30
CA TRP A 19 21.07 -8.51 10.89
C TRP A 19 22.56 -8.35 10.70
N ASP A 20 23.06 -8.97 9.65
CA ASP A 20 24.45 -8.87 9.22
C ASP A 20 24.60 -7.65 8.30
N LEU A 21 25.17 -6.57 8.86
CA LEU A 21 25.36 -5.32 8.14
C LEU A 21 26.25 -5.49 6.91
N GLU A 22 27.31 -6.31 6.97
CA GLU A 22 28.23 -6.47 5.84
C GLU A 22 27.52 -7.09 4.63
N LYS A 23 26.55 -7.99 4.87
CA LYS A 23 25.75 -8.61 3.81
C LYS A 23 24.66 -7.70 3.27
N ILE A 24 24.05 -6.87 4.12
CA ILE A 24 22.93 -6.00 3.71
C ILE A 24 23.42 -4.72 3.06
N PHE A 25 24.56 -4.20 3.49
CA PHE A 25 25.03 -2.87 3.11
C PHE A 25 25.13 -2.63 1.59
N PRO A 26 25.61 -3.58 0.76
CA PRO A 26 25.65 -3.39 -0.69
C PRO A 26 24.25 -3.20 -1.31
N HIS A 27 23.29 -4.05 -0.91
CA HIS A 27 21.90 -3.97 -1.40
C HIS A 27 21.17 -2.74 -0.89
N PHE A 28 21.39 -2.38 0.38
CA PHE A 28 20.81 -1.19 0.97
C PHE A 28 21.33 0.07 0.27
N SER A 29 22.65 0.14 0.01
CA SER A 29 23.26 1.28 -0.68
C SER A 29 22.73 1.44 -2.11
N GLU A 30 22.57 0.34 -2.84
CA GLU A 30 21.99 0.34 -4.17
C GLU A 30 20.53 0.84 -4.14
N ALA A 31 19.71 0.32 -3.21
CA ALA A 31 18.32 0.73 -3.06
C ALA A 31 18.21 2.24 -2.73
N VAL A 32 19.03 2.75 -1.82
CA VAL A 32 19.06 4.17 -1.45
C VAL A 32 19.51 5.03 -2.64
N TYR A 33 20.52 4.60 -3.39
CA TYR A 33 20.99 5.31 -4.58
C TYR A 33 19.89 5.40 -5.66
N LEU A 34 19.23 4.28 -5.98
CA LEU A 34 18.14 4.24 -6.95
C LEU A 34 16.93 5.09 -6.49
N HIS A 35 16.61 5.05 -5.20
CA HIS A 35 15.56 5.87 -4.62
C HIS A 35 15.88 7.38 -4.74
N GLY A 36 17.12 7.77 -4.45
CA GLY A 36 17.56 9.16 -4.62
C GLY A 36 17.50 9.63 -6.07
N ASN A 37 17.90 8.77 -7.03
CA ASN A 37 17.77 9.08 -8.46
C ASN A 37 16.31 9.29 -8.87
N LEU A 38 15.39 8.45 -8.37
CA LEU A 38 13.96 8.58 -8.65
C LEU A 38 13.41 9.91 -8.11
N ILE A 39 13.73 10.26 -6.87
CA ILE A 39 13.32 11.54 -6.27
C ILE A 39 13.86 12.71 -7.11
N GLY A 40 15.15 12.69 -7.46
CA GLY A 40 15.74 13.74 -8.29
C GLY A 40 15.08 13.86 -9.67
N MET A 41 14.65 12.77 -10.28
CA MET A 41 13.86 12.80 -11.52
C MET A 41 12.48 13.44 -11.30
N MET A 42 11.79 13.09 -10.21
CA MET A 42 10.49 13.65 -9.87
C MET A 42 10.56 15.17 -9.61
N GLU A 43 11.59 15.64 -8.91
CA GLU A 43 11.80 17.07 -8.62
C GLU A 43 11.99 17.93 -9.89
N ASN A 44 12.41 17.32 -11.00
CA ASN A 44 12.56 18.01 -12.30
C ASN A 44 11.24 18.12 -13.10
N LEU A 45 10.17 17.47 -12.65
CA LEU A 45 8.85 17.56 -13.27
C LEU A 45 8.12 18.85 -12.84
N SER A 46 7.18 19.32 -13.65
CA SER A 46 6.23 20.35 -13.21
C SER A 46 5.35 19.82 -12.08
N LEU A 47 4.78 20.73 -11.27
CA LEU A 47 3.88 20.35 -10.17
C LEU A 47 2.73 19.46 -10.65
N ASP A 48 2.06 19.84 -11.74
CA ASP A 48 0.97 19.04 -12.33
C ASP A 48 1.44 17.62 -12.71
N ALA A 49 2.65 17.49 -13.26
CA ALA A 49 3.20 16.20 -13.66
C ALA A 49 3.66 15.35 -12.45
N GLN A 50 4.10 15.99 -11.36
CA GLN A 50 4.38 15.31 -10.09
C GLN A 50 3.08 14.77 -9.48
N GLU A 51 2.03 15.59 -9.41
CA GLU A 51 0.72 15.19 -8.89
C GLU A 51 0.11 14.03 -9.70
N GLU A 52 0.19 14.09 -11.03
CA GLU A 52 -0.26 13.00 -11.91
C GLU A 52 0.56 11.72 -11.68
N SER A 53 1.89 11.85 -11.56
CA SER A 53 2.77 10.71 -11.29
C SER A 53 2.45 10.04 -9.96
N ASP A 54 2.29 10.83 -8.89
CA ASP A 54 1.93 10.35 -7.56
C ASP A 54 0.58 9.63 -7.56
N PHE A 55 -0.40 10.21 -8.26
CA PHE A 55 -1.71 9.61 -8.42
C PHE A 55 -1.63 8.24 -9.11
N LEU A 56 -0.87 8.13 -10.20
CA LEU A 56 -0.70 6.89 -10.94
C LEU A 56 0.08 5.83 -10.14
N ILE A 57 1.15 6.23 -9.45
CA ILE A 57 1.94 5.34 -8.59
C ILE A 57 1.06 4.76 -7.49
N GLN A 58 0.25 5.59 -6.84
CA GLN A 58 -0.65 5.15 -5.79
C GLN A 58 -1.73 4.18 -6.29
N ALA A 59 -2.37 4.50 -7.43
CA ALA A 59 -3.35 3.60 -8.04
C ALA A 59 -2.74 2.24 -8.41
N ASN A 60 -1.56 2.23 -9.02
CA ASN A 60 -0.86 1.01 -9.39
C ASN A 60 -0.40 0.19 -8.18
N SER A 61 0.04 0.86 -7.11
CA SER A 61 0.41 0.20 -5.85
C SER A 61 -0.77 -0.54 -5.23
N ILE A 62 -1.94 0.10 -5.18
CA ILE A 62 -3.17 -0.51 -4.65
C ILE A 62 -3.60 -1.72 -5.49
N ILE A 63 -3.63 -1.57 -6.81
CA ILE A 63 -4.00 -2.66 -7.73
C ILE A 63 -3.02 -3.84 -7.59
N SER A 64 -1.73 -3.57 -7.59
CA SER A 64 -0.69 -4.60 -7.52
C SER A 64 -0.68 -5.31 -6.17
N SER A 65 -0.86 -4.56 -5.08
CA SER A 65 -0.96 -5.13 -3.73
C SER A 65 -2.18 -6.04 -3.60
N SER A 66 -3.32 -5.63 -4.15
CA SER A 66 -4.56 -6.44 -4.11
C SER A 66 -4.43 -7.70 -4.97
N ALA A 67 -3.72 -7.62 -6.10
CA ALA A 67 -3.46 -8.76 -6.98
C ALA A 67 -2.61 -9.85 -6.30
N ILE A 68 -1.73 -9.50 -5.35
CA ILE A 68 -0.98 -10.47 -4.55
C ILE A 68 -1.93 -11.33 -3.69
N GLU A 69 -3.01 -10.72 -3.19
CA GLU A 69 -4.06 -11.39 -2.41
C GLU A 69 -5.08 -12.15 -3.31
N GLY A 70 -4.87 -12.14 -4.63
CA GLY A 70 -5.76 -12.75 -5.61
C GLY A 70 -6.96 -11.88 -6.02
N GLU A 71 -6.99 -10.61 -5.60
CA GLU A 71 -8.05 -9.67 -5.95
C GLU A 71 -7.71 -8.87 -7.22
N VAL A 72 -8.60 -8.90 -8.21
CA VAL A 72 -8.47 -8.11 -9.44
C VAL A 72 -9.39 -6.90 -9.35
N LEU A 73 -8.81 -5.73 -9.04
CA LEU A 73 -9.55 -4.48 -8.95
C LEU A 73 -9.66 -3.79 -10.30
N ASP A 74 -10.81 -3.18 -10.58
CA ASP A 74 -11.01 -2.35 -11.78
C ASP A 74 -10.19 -1.05 -11.67
N PRO A 75 -9.21 -0.82 -12.57
CA PRO A 75 -8.34 0.35 -12.49
C PRO A 75 -9.09 1.69 -12.55
N LEU A 76 -10.21 1.77 -13.28
CA LEU A 76 -10.99 3.00 -13.39
C LEU A 76 -11.72 3.30 -12.08
N LYS A 77 -12.26 2.26 -11.43
CA LYS A 77 -12.89 2.41 -10.11
C LYS A 77 -11.87 2.80 -9.04
N VAL A 78 -10.68 2.21 -9.04
CA VAL A 78 -9.60 2.56 -8.11
C VAL A 78 -9.19 4.03 -8.28
N ARG A 79 -8.92 4.46 -9.51
CA ARG A 79 -8.57 5.87 -9.82
C ARG A 79 -9.67 6.84 -9.40
N SER A 80 -10.93 6.51 -9.71
CA SER A 80 -12.08 7.32 -9.31
C SER A 80 -12.21 7.42 -7.79
N SER A 81 -11.98 6.32 -7.06
CA SER A 81 -11.99 6.30 -5.59
C SER A 81 -10.90 7.19 -5.00
N ILE A 82 -9.66 7.08 -5.48
CA ILE A 82 -8.54 7.93 -5.04
C ILE A 82 -8.86 9.40 -5.30
N ALA A 83 -9.38 9.72 -6.49
CA ALA A 83 -9.74 11.09 -6.83
C ALA A 83 -10.82 11.66 -5.90
N ARG A 84 -11.86 10.88 -5.57
CA ARG A 84 -12.89 11.28 -4.59
C ARG A 84 -12.28 11.54 -3.21
N GLN A 85 -11.42 10.65 -2.71
CA GLN A 85 -10.80 10.80 -1.39
C GLN A 85 -9.86 12.01 -1.32
N ARG A 86 -9.24 12.39 -2.45
CA ARG A 86 -8.39 13.59 -2.55
C ARG A 86 -9.13 14.84 -3.05
N SER A 87 -10.45 14.78 -3.21
CA SER A 87 -11.27 15.88 -3.75
C SER A 87 -10.76 16.42 -5.10
N LEU A 88 -10.17 15.55 -5.93
CA LEU A 88 -9.65 15.90 -7.24
C LEU A 88 -10.77 15.85 -8.30
N PRO A 89 -10.75 16.76 -9.29
CA PRO A 89 -11.66 16.68 -10.43
C PRO A 89 -11.31 15.44 -11.26
N TYR A 90 -12.19 14.43 -11.25
CA TYR A 90 -12.01 13.23 -12.07
C TYR A 90 -13.24 13.01 -12.95
N VAL A 91 -12.98 12.89 -14.25
CA VAL A 91 -14.01 12.96 -15.31
C VAL A 91 -14.82 11.66 -15.39
N GLU A 92 -14.22 10.54 -14.99
CA GLU A 92 -14.87 9.24 -15.02
C GLU A 92 -15.55 8.94 -13.68
N ASN A 93 -16.87 8.80 -13.70
CA ASN A 93 -17.68 8.51 -12.52
C ASN A 93 -18.28 7.09 -12.63
N PRO A 94 -17.45 6.03 -12.52
CA PRO A 94 -17.93 4.66 -12.47
C PRO A 94 -18.83 4.46 -11.26
N VAL A 95 -19.69 3.44 -11.32
CA VAL A 95 -20.56 3.05 -10.20
C VAL A 95 -19.70 2.81 -8.95
N ILE A 96 -20.11 3.41 -7.84
CA ILE A 96 -19.47 3.28 -6.53
C ILE A 96 -19.36 1.81 -6.16
N ASP A 97 -18.17 1.43 -5.67
CA ASP A 97 -17.85 0.09 -5.27
C ASP A 97 -17.26 0.14 -3.86
N HIS A 98 -18.06 -0.25 -2.88
CA HIS A 98 -17.71 -0.11 -1.46
C HIS A 98 -16.48 -0.93 -1.06
N HIS A 99 -16.23 -2.05 -1.74
CA HIS A 99 -15.04 -2.87 -1.50
C HIS A 99 -13.79 -2.10 -1.93
N ILE A 100 -13.80 -1.59 -3.17
CA ILE A 100 -12.69 -0.78 -3.70
C ILE A 100 -12.47 0.48 -2.87
N ASP A 101 -13.54 1.18 -2.49
CA ASP A 101 -13.43 2.38 -1.66
C ASP A 101 -12.77 2.08 -0.30
N SER A 102 -13.06 0.92 0.28
CA SER A 102 -12.50 0.50 1.56
C SER A 102 -11.03 0.09 1.43
N VAL A 103 -10.66 -0.64 0.38
CA VAL A 103 -9.26 -0.95 0.06
C VAL A 103 -8.45 0.32 -0.15
N VAL A 104 -8.97 1.24 -0.97
CA VAL A 104 -8.32 2.53 -1.24
C VAL A 104 -8.17 3.34 0.05
N ALA A 105 -9.24 3.49 0.85
CA ALA A 105 -9.18 4.23 2.11
C ALA A 105 -8.11 3.67 3.06
N MET A 106 -8.07 2.34 3.23
CA MET A 106 -7.07 1.69 4.07
C MET A 106 -5.65 1.91 3.52
N SER A 107 -5.44 1.75 2.21
CA SER A 107 -4.13 1.94 1.60
C SER A 107 -3.64 3.39 1.71
N LEU A 108 -4.54 4.36 1.56
CA LEU A 108 -4.20 5.77 1.76
C LEU A 108 -3.85 6.04 3.21
N ASP A 109 -4.63 5.56 4.17
CA ASP A 109 -4.33 5.75 5.58
C ASP A 109 -2.98 5.14 5.98
N ALA A 110 -2.69 3.92 5.51
CA ALA A 110 -1.44 3.22 5.80
C ALA A 110 -0.21 3.94 5.21
N THR A 111 -0.34 4.51 4.01
CA THR A 111 0.79 5.12 3.28
C THR A 111 0.99 6.60 3.56
N GLN A 112 -0.07 7.35 3.89
CA GLN A 112 0.00 8.80 4.17
C GLN A 112 0.31 9.10 5.64
N HIS A 113 0.07 8.15 6.54
CA HIS A 113 0.35 8.30 7.96
C HIS A 113 1.39 7.27 8.47
N PRO A 114 2.59 7.19 7.86
CA PRO A 114 3.59 6.17 8.21
C PRO A 114 4.16 6.36 9.63
N SER A 115 4.18 7.61 10.13
CA SER A 115 4.66 7.93 11.47
C SER A 115 3.62 7.68 12.57
N GLN A 116 2.36 7.40 12.22
CA GLN A 116 1.33 7.10 13.22
C GLN A 116 1.48 5.64 13.68
N PRO A 117 1.45 5.37 15.00
CA PRO A 117 1.52 4.00 15.51
C PRO A 117 0.42 3.10 14.95
N LEU A 118 0.73 1.82 14.76
CA LEU A 118 -0.26 0.80 14.45
C LEU A 118 -0.93 0.33 15.75
N THR A 119 -2.00 1.02 16.16
CA THR A 119 -2.82 0.64 17.32
C THR A 119 -3.82 -0.46 16.96
N LEU A 120 -4.31 -1.21 17.96
CA LEU A 120 -5.39 -2.19 17.76
C LEU A 120 -6.65 -1.54 17.18
N GLU A 121 -6.98 -0.33 17.61
CA GLU A 121 -8.13 0.41 17.10
C GLU A 121 -8.00 0.71 15.60
N ARG A 122 -6.83 1.17 15.16
CA ARG A 122 -6.53 1.45 13.75
C ARG A 122 -6.52 0.16 12.92
N LEU A 123 -5.91 -0.91 13.45
CA LEU A 123 -5.92 -2.21 12.79
C LEU A 123 -7.35 -2.75 12.62
N PHE A 124 -8.19 -2.64 13.65
CA PHE A 124 -9.57 -3.11 13.59
C PHE A 124 -10.49 -2.18 12.80
N SER A 125 -10.18 -0.89 12.66
CA SER A 125 -10.93 -0.02 11.74
C SER A 125 -10.67 -0.42 10.29
N TRP A 126 -9.41 -0.68 9.92
CA TRP A 126 -9.03 -1.23 8.61
C TRP A 126 -9.71 -2.56 8.32
N HIS A 127 -9.64 -3.52 9.26
CA HIS A 127 -10.29 -4.81 9.10
C HIS A 127 -11.81 -4.67 8.89
N ARG A 128 -12.49 -3.82 9.67
CA ARG A 128 -13.93 -3.60 9.50
C ARG A 128 -14.28 -2.94 8.17
N ALA A 129 -13.43 -2.05 7.67
CA ALA A 129 -13.61 -1.45 6.36
C ALA A 129 -13.50 -2.50 5.24
N LEU A 130 -12.48 -3.36 5.30
CA LEU A 130 -12.27 -4.42 4.30
C LEU A 130 -13.32 -5.53 4.39
N PHE A 131 -13.85 -5.82 5.59
CA PHE A 131 -14.79 -6.91 5.85
C PHE A 131 -16.08 -6.40 6.54
N PRO A 132 -16.90 -5.58 5.84
CA PRO A 132 -18.05 -4.88 6.44
C PRO A 132 -19.20 -5.82 6.84
N ALA A 133 -19.29 -7.01 6.24
CA ALA A 133 -20.26 -8.04 6.61
C ALA A 133 -19.82 -8.91 7.81
N GLY A 134 -18.74 -8.51 8.51
CA GLY A 134 -18.08 -9.15 9.64
C GLY A 134 -18.66 -10.48 10.15
N TYR A 135 -17.82 -11.51 10.20
CA TYR A 135 -18.08 -12.84 10.77
C TYR A 135 -18.83 -13.80 9.82
N SER A 136 -18.12 -14.41 8.87
CA SER A 136 -18.49 -15.76 8.41
C SER A 136 -18.24 -16.70 9.58
N GLY A 137 -19.26 -16.89 10.43
CA GLY A 137 -19.18 -17.51 11.76
C GLY A 137 -18.54 -18.89 11.85
N LEU A 138 -17.20 -18.91 11.74
CA LEU A 138 -16.30 -19.91 12.29
C LEU A 138 -15.84 -19.45 13.67
#